data_AF-A0A954X6L4-F1
#
_entry.id   AF-A0A954X6L4-F1
#
_cell.length_a   1.000
_cell.length_b   1.000
_cell.length_c   1.000
_cell.angle_alpha   90.00
_cell.angle_beta   90.00
_cell.angle_gamma   90.00
#
_symmetry.space_group_name_H-M   'P 1'
#
loop_
_entity.id
_entity.type
_entity.pdbx_description
1 polymer ?
#
loop_
_entity_poly.entity_id
_entity_poly.type
_entity_poly.pdbx_seq_one_letter_code
_entity_poly.pdbx_strand_id
1 'polypeptide(L)'
;MIVRKLTLAAFVCVSLIASGSVVAADSDGWVELFNGKTLDGWTQKNGTATYRVEDGAVVGKTNEGSPNSFLCTDKDYGDFELTFEVKVDDALNSGVQIRSASIQEKNNGRVHGPQVEIATNGTAGFIYGEALGTGWLSSDEARADKTKQAAFKKGEWNKYRVLAKGNSIKTWVNDVPVADLVDEKSGMSSGFIGLQVHGIGRGTGPYEVRWRNIKLREVK
;
A
#
# COMPACT_ATOMS: atom_id res chain seq x y z
N MET A 1 13.05 54.52 -51.58
CA MET A 1 12.53 53.14 -51.42
C MET A 1 13.54 52.33 -50.62
N ILE A 2 13.15 51.84 -49.44
CA ILE A 2 13.54 50.56 -48.80
C ILE A 2 12.98 50.66 -47.37
N VAL A 3 11.85 50.01 -47.13
CA VAL A 3 11.21 49.86 -45.83
C VAL A 3 11.79 48.60 -45.19
N ARG A 4 12.51 48.73 -44.07
CA ARG A 4 12.98 47.58 -43.28
C ARG A 4 11.86 47.15 -42.34
N LYS A 5 11.28 45.97 -42.58
CA LYS A 5 10.31 45.33 -41.68
C LYS A 5 11.07 44.73 -40.49
N LEU A 6 10.77 45.20 -39.28
CA LEU A 6 11.13 44.53 -38.04
C LEU A 6 10.15 43.37 -37.82
N THR A 7 10.64 42.15 -37.70
CA THR A 7 9.82 40.98 -37.37
C THR A 7 10.00 40.69 -35.89
N LEU A 8 8.96 40.94 -35.09
CA LEU A 8 8.94 40.64 -33.66
C LEU A 8 8.55 39.17 -33.48
N ALA A 9 9.48 38.32 -33.05
CA ALA A 9 9.18 36.93 -32.70
C ALA A 9 8.58 36.88 -31.28
N ALA A 10 7.29 36.55 -31.18
CA ALA A 10 6.63 36.32 -29.91
C ALA A 10 7.02 34.94 -29.37
N PHE A 11 7.77 34.91 -28.26
CA PHE A 11 7.98 33.70 -27.48
C PHE A 11 6.68 33.39 -26.72
N VAL A 12 5.94 32.38 -27.17
CA VAL A 12 4.83 31.81 -26.41
C VAL A 12 5.42 30.89 -25.35
N CYS A 13 5.44 31.35 -24.11
CA CYS A 13 5.74 30.53 -22.94
C CYS A 13 4.54 29.61 -22.69
N VAL A 14 4.59 28.38 -23.19
CA VAL A 14 3.61 27.34 -22.83
C VAL A 14 3.97 26.85 -21.43
N SER A 15 3.32 27.42 -20.42
CA SER A 15 3.36 26.89 -19.06
C SER A 15 2.59 25.56 -19.04
N LEU A 16 3.32 24.44 -18.98
CA LEU A 16 2.74 23.15 -18.63
C LEU A 16 2.21 23.24 -17.20
N ILE A 17 0.90 23.39 -17.06
CA ILE A 17 0.21 23.13 -15.80
C ILE A 17 0.16 21.60 -15.67
N ALA A 18 1.09 21.04 -14.91
CA ALA A 18 0.97 19.66 -14.46
C ALA A 18 -0.25 19.57 -13.54
N SER A 19 -1.40 19.20 -14.10
CA SER A 19 -2.61 18.91 -13.35
C SER A 19 -2.43 17.59 -12.59
N GLY A 20 -1.71 17.64 -11.47
CA GLY A 20 -1.75 16.57 -10.49
C GLY A 20 -3.20 16.41 -10.04
N SER A 21 -3.79 15.24 -10.31
CA SER A 21 -5.16 14.94 -9.88
C SER A 21 -5.15 14.71 -8.37
N VAL A 22 -5.23 15.80 -7.61
CA VAL A 22 -5.58 15.73 -6.19
C VAL A 22 -7.03 15.27 -6.12
N VAL A 23 -7.24 14.01 -5.73
CA VAL A 23 -8.59 13.52 -5.44
C VAL A 23 -9.05 14.24 -4.18
N ALA A 24 -10.04 15.12 -4.32
CA ALA A 24 -10.61 15.85 -3.20
C ALA A 24 -11.25 14.88 -2.20
N ALA A 25 -11.12 15.18 -0.90
CA ALA A 25 -11.77 14.40 0.14
C ALA A 25 -13.31 14.53 0.03
N ASP A 26 -14.03 13.46 0.40
CA ASP A 26 -15.48 13.52 0.55
C ASP A 26 -15.91 14.30 1.81
N SER A 27 -17.23 14.47 2.02
CA SER A 27 -17.77 15.21 3.17
C SER A 27 -17.38 14.61 4.53
N ASP A 28 -17.03 13.32 4.55
CA ASP A 28 -16.66 12.58 5.75
C ASP A 28 -15.13 12.52 5.94
N GLY A 29 -14.36 13.14 5.02
CA GLY A 29 -12.91 13.25 5.07
C GLY A 29 -12.15 12.10 4.38
N TRP A 30 -12.82 11.23 3.62
CA TRP A 30 -12.16 10.14 2.90
C TRP A 30 -11.54 10.62 1.60
N VAL A 31 -10.33 10.16 1.33
CA VAL A 31 -9.60 10.37 0.09
C VAL A 31 -9.39 9.02 -0.59
N GLU A 32 -9.69 8.93 -1.90
CA GLU A 32 -9.27 7.77 -2.70
C GLU A 32 -7.75 7.85 -2.91
N LEU A 33 -7.02 6.86 -2.40
CA LEU A 33 -5.59 6.74 -2.65
C LEU A 33 -5.30 6.24 -4.06
N PHE A 34 -6.26 5.55 -4.69
CA PHE A 34 -6.15 5.06 -6.05
C PHE A 34 -7.34 5.55 -6.88
N ASN A 35 -7.06 6.22 -8.00
CA ASN A 35 -8.08 6.87 -8.84
C ASN A 35 -8.81 5.91 -9.81
N GLY A 36 -8.48 4.62 -9.80
CA GLY A 36 -9.07 3.61 -10.68
C GLY A 36 -8.52 3.57 -12.11
N LYS A 37 -7.58 4.44 -12.47
CA LYS A 37 -7.14 4.66 -13.87
C LYS A 37 -5.62 4.66 -14.06
N THR A 38 -4.89 5.32 -13.16
CA THR A 38 -3.44 5.48 -13.24
C THR A 38 -2.81 5.23 -11.86
N LEU A 39 -1.51 4.98 -11.84
CA LEU A 39 -0.73 4.85 -10.60
C LEU A 39 -0.15 6.21 -10.16
N ASP A 40 -0.77 7.33 -10.57
CA ASP A 40 -0.33 8.66 -10.15
C ASP A 40 -0.42 8.80 -8.63
N GLY A 41 0.61 9.36 -8.01
CA GLY A 41 0.73 9.42 -6.55
C GLY A 41 1.33 8.16 -5.91
N TRP A 42 1.80 7.20 -6.73
CA TRP A 42 2.46 5.99 -6.28
C TRP A 42 3.82 5.80 -6.95
N THR A 43 4.81 5.39 -6.15
CA THR A 43 6.16 5.08 -6.59
C THR A 43 6.54 3.67 -6.15
N GLN A 44 7.01 2.85 -7.09
CA GLN A 44 7.55 1.53 -6.75
C GLN A 44 8.89 1.66 -6.01
N LYS A 45 9.04 0.89 -4.93
CA LYS A 45 10.26 0.76 -4.13
C LYS A 45 10.62 -0.72 -3.98
N ASN A 46 11.92 -1.01 -4.09
CA ASN A 46 12.51 -2.34 -4.08
C ASN A 46 11.91 -3.31 -5.13
N GLY A 47 12.61 -4.43 -5.33
CA GLY A 47 12.19 -5.52 -6.22
C GLY A 47 11.88 -5.12 -7.66
N THR A 48 11.37 -6.08 -8.41
CA THR A 48 11.12 -6.00 -9.86
C THR A 48 9.78 -6.64 -10.24
N ALA A 49 8.86 -6.81 -9.28
CA ALA A 49 7.46 -7.11 -9.59
C ALA A 49 6.87 -5.99 -10.46
N THR A 50 5.81 -6.30 -11.20
CA THR A 50 5.13 -5.33 -12.05
C THR A 50 3.82 -4.88 -11.42
N TYR A 51 3.49 -3.60 -11.58
CA TYR A 51 2.21 -3.02 -11.17
C TYR A 51 1.53 -2.42 -12.39
N ARG A 52 0.25 -2.71 -12.56
CA ARG A 52 -0.59 -2.16 -13.63
C ARG A 52 -1.98 -1.86 -13.12
N VAL A 53 -2.74 -1.08 -13.89
CA VAL A 53 -4.18 -0.90 -13.67
C VAL A 53 -4.95 -1.84 -14.59
N GLU A 54 -5.90 -2.60 -14.04
CA GLU A 54 -6.78 -3.50 -14.78
C GLU A 54 -8.15 -3.53 -14.08
N ASP A 55 -9.24 -3.32 -14.82
CA ASP A 55 -10.62 -3.35 -14.31
C ASP A 55 -10.88 -2.49 -13.05
N GLY A 56 -10.27 -1.31 -12.99
CA GLY A 56 -10.40 -0.40 -11.85
C GLY A 56 -9.67 -0.88 -10.59
N ALA A 57 -8.73 -1.81 -10.71
CA ALA A 57 -7.87 -2.30 -9.64
C ALA A 57 -6.38 -2.11 -9.97
N VAL A 58 -5.56 -1.95 -8.94
CA VAL A 58 -4.12 -2.13 -9.03
C VAL A 58 -3.84 -3.63 -9.04
N VAL A 59 -3.12 -4.13 -10.04
CA VAL A 59 -2.68 -5.52 -10.12
C VAL A 59 -1.17 -5.59 -9.99
N GLY A 60 -0.72 -6.21 -8.90
CA GLY A 60 0.67 -6.60 -8.68
C GLY A 60 0.90 -8.02 -9.19
N LYS A 61 1.94 -8.22 -10.00
CA LYS A 61 2.33 -9.54 -10.52
C LYS A 61 3.78 -9.84 -10.16
N THR A 62 4.00 -11.02 -9.60
CA THR A 62 5.33 -11.48 -9.19
C THR A 62 6.28 -11.57 -10.38
N ASN A 63 7.57 -11.41 -10.09
CA ASN A 63 8.66 -11.60 -11.04
C ASN A 63 9.69 -12.56 -10.42
N GLU A 64 10.12 -13.56 -11.18
CA GLU A 64 10.99 -14.61 -10.64
C GLU A 64 12.35 -14.04 -10.20
N GLY A 65 12.80 -14.44 -9.01
CA GLY A 65 14.07 -13.94 -8.45
C GLY A 65 14.01 -12.50 -7.94
N SER A 66 12.87 -11.82 -8.04
CA SER A 66 12.66 -10.52 -7.41
C SER A 66 12.62 -10.68 -5.88
N PRO A 67 13.25 -9.77 -5.11
CA PRO A 67 12.88 -9.59 -3.71
C PRO A 67 11.47 -8.97 -3.60
N ASN A 68 11.02 -8.72 -2.37
CA ASN A 68 9.75 -8.01 -2.13
C ASN A 68 9.75 -6.66 -2.87
N SER A 69 8.66 -6.39 -3.58
CA SER A 69 8.40 -5.12 -4.25
C SER A 69 7.25 -4.41 -3.56
N PHE A 70 7.27 -3.08 -3.55
CA PHE A 70 6.25 -2.28 -2.88
C PHE A 70 5.83 -1.13 -3.78
N LEU A 71 4.55 -1.00 -4.06
CA LEU A 71 4.00 0.22 -4.67
C LEU A 71 3.56 1.14 -3.54
N CYS A 72 4.30 2.22 -3.31
CA CYS A 72 4.15 3.10 -2.14
C CYS A 72 3.49 4.42 -2.52
N THR A 73 2.61 4.94 -1.67
CA THR A 73 2.12 6.31 -1.80
C THR A 73 3.28 7.30 -1.72
N ASP A 74 3.22 8.38 -2.48
CA ASP A 74 4.21 9.46 -2.41
C ASP A 74 4.07 10.30 -1.13
N LYS A 75 2.86 10.29 -0.54
CA LYS A 75 2.53 10.96 0.72
C LYS A 75 2.68 10.01 1.92
N ASP A 76 3.13 10.57 3.04
CA ASP A 76 3.14 9.93 4.35
C ASP A 76 1.86 10.26 5.15
N TYR A 77 1.44 9.32 5.99
CA TYR A 77 0.25 9.41 6.83
C TYR A 77 0.59 9.08 8.28
N GLY A 78 -0.02 9.81 9.23
CA GLY A 78 0.14 9.59 10.67
C GLY A 78 -1.01 8.77 11.23
N ASP A 79 -1.95 9.45 11.90
CA ASP A 79 -3.19 8.85 12.39
C ASP A 79 -4.24 8.78 11.28
N PHE A 80 -4.75 7.58 10.99
CA PHE A 80 -5.69 7.36 9.91
C PHE A 80 -6.61 6.15 10.12
N GLU A 81 -7.69 6.18 9.36
CA GLU A 81 -8.51 5.03 9.02
C GLU A 81 -8.32 4.72 7.53
N LEU A 82 -7.91 3.49 7.22
CA LEU A 82 -7.67 2.99 5.86
C LEU A 82 -8.65 1.86 5.57
N THR A 83 -9.24 1.86 4.39
CA THR A 83 -10.03 0.76 3.86
C THR A 83 -9.54 0.37 2.48
N PHE A 84 -9.61 -0.91 2.16
CA PHE A 84 -9.30 -1.43 0.83
C PHE A 84 -9.96 -2.79 0.63
N GLU A 85 -10.13 -3.19 -0.62
CA GLU A 85 -10.47 -4.55 -0.98
C GLU A 85 -9.27 -5.22 -1.66
N VAL A 86 -9.03 -6.49 -1.34
CA VAL A 86 -7.95 -7.28 -1.93
C VAL A 86 -8.43 -8.65 -2.40
N LYS A 87 -7.90 -9.10 -3.53
CA LYS A 87 -7.98 -10.49 -4.01
C LYS A 87 -6.58 -10.97 -4.34
N VAL A 88 -6.18 -12.14 -3.85
CA VAL A 88 -4.82 -12.67 -3.98
C VAL A 88 -4.86 -14.14 -4.37
N ASP A 89 -3.90 -14.58 -5.17
CA ASP A 89 -3.69 -16.00 -5.43
C ASP A 89 -3.28 -16.74 -4.13
N ASP A 90 -3.84 -17.93 -3.91
CA ASP A 90 -3.70 -18.67 -2.64
C ASP A 90 -2.23 -18.97 -2.25
N ALA A 91 -1.34 -19.08 -3.22
CA ALA A 91 0.08 -19.37 -2.99
C ALA A 91 0.93 -18.10 -2.75
N LEU A 92 0.37 -16.91 -2.93
CA LEU A 92 1.08 -15.64 -2.74
C LEU A 92 0.86 -15.10 -1.33
N ASN A 93 1.96 -14.78 -0.66
CA ASN A 93 1.97 -13.88 0.49
C ASN A 93 2.02 -12.43 -0.01
N SER A 94 1.31 -11.53 0.65
CA SER A 94 1.27 -10.11 0.35
C SER A 94 1.04 -9.34 1.65
N GLY A 95 1.03 -8.02 1.57
CA GLY A 95 0.64 -7.16 2.67
C GLY A 95 0.45 -5.71 2.25
N VAL A 96 -0.15 -4.94 3.16
CA VAL A 96 -0.19 -3.48 3.05
C VAL A 96 0.67 -2.89 4.16
N GLN A 97 1.77 -2.27 3.76
CA GLN A 97 2.61 -1.46 4.63
C GLN A 97 1.81 -0.27 5.13
N ILE A 98 1.88 -0.01 6.43
CA ILE A 98 1.27 1.16 7.08
C ILE A 98 2.35 1.93 7.84
N ARG A 99 2.34 3.26 7.73
CA ARG A 99 3.34 4.14 8.36
C ARG A 99 4.78 3.71 8.09
N SER A 100 5.05 3.12 6.94
CA SER A 100 6.34 2.50 6.66
C SER A 100 7.28 3.48 5.97
N ALA A 101 8.58 3.18 6.02
CA ALA A 101 9.61 4.04 5.46
C ALA A 101 10.59 3.25 4.60
N SER A 102 11.36 3.97 3.79
CA SER A 102 12.43 3.44 2.95
C SER A 102 13.56 4.45 2.93
N ILE A 103 14.45 4.36 3.91
CA ILE A 103 15.51 5.33 4.17
C ILE A 103 16.83 4.73 3.70
N GLN A 104 17.60 5.42 2.85
CA GLN A 104 18.81 4.84 2.25
C GLN A 104 19.85 4.45 3.31
N GLU A 105 20.00 5.28 4.34
CA GLU A 105 20.95 5.12 5.44
C GLU A 105 20.54 4.00 6.42
N LYS A 106 19.30 3.50 6.34
CA LYS A 106 18.77 2.44 7.19
C LYS A 106 18.33 1.25 6.36
N ASN A 107 18.86 0.06 6.64
CA ASN A 107 18.55 -1.15 5.87
C ASN A 107 18.81 -0.99 4.34
N ASN A 108 19.72 -0.11 3.93
CA ASN A 108 20.07 0.15 2.53
C ASN A 108 18.86 0.49 1.65
N GLY A 109 17.92 1.31 2.15
CA GLY A 109 16.71 1.68 1.40
C GLY A 109 15.69 0.55 1.25
N ARG A 110 15.78 -0.51 2.06
CA ARG A 110 14.73 -1.53 2.15
C ARG A 110 13.51 -0.94 2.86
N VAL A 111 12.33 -1.14 2.27
CA VAL A 111 11.05 -0.83 2.92
C VAL A 111 10.97 -1.55 4.27
N HIS A 112 10.60 -0.80 5.30
CA HIS A 112 10.47 -1.31 6.65
C HIS A 112 9.37 -0.60 7.43
N GLY A 113 8.67 -1.34 8.28
CA GLY A 113 7.57 -0.83 9.10
C GLY A 113 6.51 -1.90 9.39
N PRO A 114 5.41 -1.51 10.06
CA PRO A 114 4.28 -2.39 10.27
C PRO A 114 3.58 -2.74 8.94
N GLN A 115 3.33 -4.03 8.73
CA GLN A 115 2.61 -4.59 7.60
C GLN A 115 1.32 -5.23 8.07
N VAL A 116 0.19 -4.85 7.47
CA VAL A 116 -1.07 -5.60 7.57
C VAL A 116 -1.00 -6.77 6.59
N GLU A 117 -0.99 -7.98 7.14
CA GLU A 117 -0.75 -9.19 6.38
C GLU A 117 -1.92 -9.57 5.45
N ILE A 118 -1.59 -10.05 4.26
CA ILE A 118 -2.53 -10.64 3.29
C ILE A 118 -1.99 -12.02 2.87
N ALA A 119 -2.57 -13.08 3.42
CA ALA A 119 -2.22 -14.45 3.05
C ALA A 119 -3.38 -15.41 3.36
N THR A 120 -3.43 -16.54 2.67
CA THR A 120 -4.52 -17.52 2.83
C THR A 120 -4.22 -18.63 3.84
N ASN A 121 -3.18 -18.47 4.66
CA ASN A 121 -2.70 -19.43 5.66
C ASN A 121 -3.16 -19.09 7.10
N GLY A 122 -4.17 -18.23 7.24
CA GLY A 122 -4.73 -17.81 8.52
C GLY A 122 -4.05 -16.59 9.16
N THR A 123 -3.08 -15.95 8.50
CA THR A 123 -2.41 -14.76 9.04
C THR A 123 -3.00 -13.43 8.57
N ALA A 124 -3.99 -13.46 7.68
CA ALA A 124 -4.64 -12.27 7.14
C ALA A 124 -5.12 -11.29 8.23
N GLY A 125 -4.72 -10.02 8.10
CA GLY A 125 -5.12 -8.94 9.00
C GLY A 125 -4.26 -8.79 10.26
N PHE A 126 -3.40 -9.75 10.60
CA PHE A 126 -2.40 -9.58 11.67
C PHE A 126 -1.25 -8.67 11.20
N ILE A 127 -0.50 -8.15 12.17
CA ILE A 127 0.56 -7.15 11.91
C ILE A 127 1.94 -7.80 12.00
N TYR A 128 2.70 -7.71 10.92
CA TYR A 128 4.10 -8.15 10.83
C TYR A 128 5.05 -6.94 10.78
N GLY A 129 6.24 -7.05 11.37
CA GLY A 129 7.28 -6.02 11.29
C GLY A 129 8.22 -6.26 10.10
N GLU A 130 7.86 -5.75 8.92
CA GLU A 130 8.67 -5.89 7.71
C GLU A 130 10.04 -5.24 7.92
N ALA A 131 11.10 -6.03 7.81
CA ALA A 131 12.49 -5.59 7.96
C ALA A 131 12.78 -4.80 9.26
N LEU A 132 11.98 -5.03 10.32
CA LEU A 132 12.19 -4.45 11.65
C LEU A 132 12.98 -5.36 12.59
N GLY A 133 13.14 -6.65 12.25
CA GLY A 133 13.76 -7.64 13.13
C GLY A 133 12.90 -8.05 14.33
N THR A 134 11.67 -7.54 14.41
CA THR A 134 10.72 -7.81 15.50
C THR A 134 9.87 -9.05 15.27
N GLY A 135 9.76 -9.52 14.02
CA GLY A 135 8.84 -10.58 13.63
C GLY A 135 7.38 -10.11 13.67
N TRP A 136 6.49 -10.97 14.18
CA TRP A 136 5.09 -10.60 14.36
C TRP A 136 4.94 -9.54 15.47
N LEU A 137 4.26 -8.44 15.14
CA LEU A 137 3.84 -7.45 16.14
C LEU A 137 2.59 -7.94 16.89
N SER A 138 1.67 -8.60 16.17
CA SER A 138 0.57 -9.33 16.79
C SER A 138 1.07 -10.54 17.60
N SER A 139 0.55 -10.72 18.82
CA SER A 139 0.94 -11.82 19.70
C SER A 139 0.57 -13.19 19.13
N ASP A 140 1.26 -14.23 19.58
CA ASP A 140 0.96 -15.61 19.22
C ASP A 140 -0.46 -16.01 19.66
N GLU A 141 -0.90 -15.53 20.82
CA GLU A 141 -2.26 -15.72 21.32
C GLU A 141 -3.30 -15.11 20.38
N ALA A 142 -3.09 -13.86 19.93
CA ALA A 142 -3.99 -13.22 18.98
C ALA A 142 -4.04 -14.01 17.65
N ARG A 143 -2.89 -14.52 17.19
CA ARG A 143 -2.77 -15.29 15.95
C ARG A 143 -3.29 -16.73 16.06
N ALA A 144 -3.54 -17.26 17.24
CA ALA A 144 -4.05 -18.62 17.46
C ALA A 144 -5.59 -18.73 17.32
N ASP A 145 -6.30 -17.60 17.34
CA ASP A 145 -7.76 -17.53 17.26
C ASP A 145 -8.29 -18.01 15.89
N LYS A 146 -9.09 -19.08 15.92
CA LYS A 146 -9.64 -19.72 14.70
C LYS A 146 -10.69 -18.89 13.99
N THR A 147 -11.45 -18.07 14.70
CA THR A 147 -12.43 -17.16 14.09
C THR A 147 -11.70 -16.09 13.28
N LYS A 148 -10.60 -15.56 13.80
CA LYS A 148 -9.75 -14.59 13.09
C LYS A 148 -9.03 -15.22 11.88
N GLN A 149 -8.48 -16.42 12.06
CA GLN A 149 -7.83 -17.17 10.97
C GLN A 149 -8.78 -17.47 9.79
N ALA A 150 -10.09 -17.61 10.06
CA ALA A 150 -11.11 -17.90 9.06
C ALA A 150 -11.74 -16.64 8.43
N ALA A 151 -11.35 -15.43 8.82
CA ALA A 151 -11.96 -14.20 8.35
C ALA A 151 -11.73 -13.95 6.84
N PHE A 152 -10.59 -14.41 6.31
CA PHE A 152 -10.23 -14.26 4.90
C PHE A 152 -10.83 -15.37 4.03
N LYS A 153 -11.43 -15.00 2.90
CA LYS A 153 -12.06 -15.90 1.93
C LYS A 153 -11.19 -16.07 0.69
N LYS A 154 -10.76 -17.31 0.42
CA LYS A 154 -9.93 -17.67 -0.73
C LYS A 154 -10.69 -17.45 -2.04
N GLY A 155 -9.99 -16.99 -3.09
CA GLY A 155 -10.58 -16.74 -4.40
C GLY A 155 -11.59 -15.57 -4.49
N GLU A 156 -11.87 -14.89 -3.38
CA GLU A 156 -12.82 -13.78 -3.28
C GLU A 156 -12.12 -12.43 -3.06
N TRP A 157 -12.86 -11.34 -3.29
CA TRP A 157 -12.48 -10.03 -2.80
C TRP A 157 -12.73 -9.96 -1.29
N ASN A 158 -11.74 -9.52 -0.54
CA ASN A 158 -11.77 -9.39 0.91
C ASN A 158 -11.67 -7.92 1.30
N LYS A 159 -12.59 -7.46 2.13
CA LYS A 159 -12.60 -6.08 2.64
C LYS A 159 -11.70 -6.00 3.87
N TYR A 160 -10.79 -5.04 3.86
CA TYR A 160 -9.94 -4.69 4.98
C TYR A 160 -10.31 -3.32 5.51
N ARG A 161 -10.21 -3.17 6.83
CA ARG A 161 -10.22 -1.89 7.52
C ARG A 161 -9.05 -1.86 8.50
N VAL A 162 -8.37 -0.73 8.58
CA VAL A 162 -7.25 -0.49 9.49
C VAL A 162 -7.50 0.84 10.18
N LEU A 163 -7.43 0.85 11.51
CA LEU A 163 -7.42 2.08 12.30
C LEU A 163 -6.07 2.17 13.00
N ALA A 164 -5.26 3.14 12.60
CA ALA A 164 -3.98 3.46 13.22
C ALA A 164 -4.11 4.83 13.90
N LYS A 165 -4.11 4.86 15.24
CA LYS A 165 -4.27 6.08 16.02
C LYS A 165 -3.34 6.09 17.24
N GLY A 166 -2.49 7.10 17.36
CA GLY A 166 -1.38 7.07 18.30
C GLY A 166 -0.51 5.84 18.04
N ASN A 167 -0.24 5.04 19.06
CA ASN A 167 0.40 3.73 18.91
C ASN A 167 -0.59 2.56 18.81
N SER A 168 -1.90 2.78 18.79
CA SER A 168 -2.89 1.71 18.63
C SER A 168 -3.06 1.36 17.14
N ILE A 169 -3.01 0.07 16.83
CA ILE A 169 -3.30 -0.48 15.50
C ILE A 169 -4.41 -1.53 15.64
N LYS A 170 -5.52 -1.31 14.95
CA LYS A 170 -6.64 -2.24 14.88
C LYS A 170 -6.95 -2.61 13.45
N THR A 171 -7.31 -3.87 13.21
CA THR A 171 -7.64 -4.36 11.87
C THR A 171 -8.93 -5.17 11.87
N TRP A 172 -9.61 -5.12 10.74
CA TRP A 172 -10.76 -5.98 10.44
C TRP A 172 -10.59 -6.57 9.05
N VAL A 173 -10.97 -7.83 8.91
CA VAL A 173 -11.07 -8.55 7.63
C VAL A 173 -12.49 -9.06 7.49
N ASN A 174 -13.20 -8.65 6.44
CA ASN A 174 -14.63 -8.94 6.23
C ASN A 174 -15.47 -8.66 7.48
N ASP A 175 -15.23 -7.49 8.08
CA ASP A 175 -15.87 -6.98 9.30
C ASP A 175 -15.59 -7.79 10.58
N VAL A 176 -14.77 -8.85 10.52
CA VAL A 176 -14.27 -9.59 11.70
C VAL A 176 -13.04 -8.87 12.28
N PRO A 177 -13.03 -8.48 13.58
CA PRO A 177 -11.85 -7.91 14.22
C PRO A 177 -10.70 -8.92 14.28
N VAL A 178 -9.50 -8.54 13.82
CA VAL A 178 -8.34 -9.43 13.76
C VAL A 178 -7.25 -8.98 14.74
N ALA A 179 -6.63 -7.84 14.51
CA ALA A 179 -5.63 -7.27 15.41
C ALA A 179 -6.25 -6.13 16.25
N ASP A 180 -5.85 -6.08 17.52
CA ASP A 180 -6.02 -4.93 18.42
C ASP A 180 -4.77 -4.90 19.29
N LEU A 181 -3.80 -4.05 18.92
CA LEU A 181 -2.52 -3.99 19.61
C LEU A 181 -2.07 -2.54 19.85
N VAL A 182 -1.22 -2.41 20.87
CA VAL A 182 -0.41 -1.22 21.13
C VAL A 182 0.98 -1.51 20.56
N ASP A 183 1.39 -0.74 19.55
CA ASP A 183 2.66 -0.90 18.86
C ASP A 183 3.78 -0.17 19.58
N GLU A 184 4.48 -0.90 20.43
CA GLU A 184 5.66 -0.42 21.15
C GLU A 184 6.97 -0.82 20.46
N LYS A 185 6.89 -1.65 19.41
CA LYS A 185 8.06 -2.33 18.83
C LYS A 185 8.51 -1.70 17.53
N SER A 186 7.61 -1.12 16.73
CA SER A 186 7.99 -0.57 15.42
C SER A 186 8.70 0.77 15.51
N GLY A 187 8.32 1.59 16.49
CA GLY A 187 8.75 2.99 16.58
C GLY A 187 8.21 3.88 15.45
N MET A 188 7.20 3.43 14.69
CA MET A 188 6.67 4.13 13.53
C MET A 188 5.36 4.87 13.86
N SER A 189 5.41 6.20 13.82
CA SER A 189 4.23 7.06 14.01
C SER A 189 3.68 7.62 12.70
N SER A 190 4.48 7.64 11.63
CA SER A 190 4.08 8.11 10.31
C SER A 190 4.94 7.50 9.20
N GLY A 191 4.38 7.43 7.99
CA GLY A 191 5.05 6.97 6.77
C GLY A 191 4.03 6.64 5.68
N PHE A 192 4.50 6.08 4.57
CA PHE A 192 3.65 5.78 3.42
C PHE A 192 2.74 4.57 3.66
N ILE A 193 1.73 4.44 2.80
CA ILE A 193 1.01 3.19 2.56
C ILE A 193 1.68 2.45 1.40
N GLY A 194 1.88 1.14 1.50
CA GLY A 194 2.58 0.37 0.45
C GLY A 194 1.96 -0.98 0.12
N LEU A 195 1.68 -1.23 -1.15
CA LEU A 195 1.11 -2.49 -1.65
C LEU A 195 2.23 -3.47 -1.99
N GLN A 196 2.39 -4.53 -1.20
CA GLN A 196 3.47 -5.49 -1.38
C GLN A 196 3.13 -6.52 -2.46
N VAL A 197 4.11 -6.84 -3.30
CA VAL A 197 4.19 -8.13 -4.00
C VAL A 197 5.39 -8.88 -3.42
N HIS A 198 5.13 -9.99 -2.73
CA HIS A 198 6.20 -10.77 -2.11
C HIS A 198 7.06 -11.46 -3.18
N GLY A 199 8.37 -11.55 -2.91
CA GLY A 199 9.31 -12.26 -3.76
C GLY A 199 8.97 -13.75 -3.85
N ILE A 200 9.26 -14.36 -5.00
CA ILE A 200 9.02 -15.79 -5.24
C ILE A 200 10.28 -16.50 -5.72
N GLY A 201 10.37 -17.80 -5.41
CA GLY A 201 11.39 -18.67 -5.98
C GLY A 201 11.20 -18.86 -7.49
N ARG A 202 12.25 -19.34 -8.17
CA ARG A 202 12.17 -19.69 -9.59
C ARG A 202 11.18 -20.84 -9.80
N GLY A 203 10.36 -20.75 -10.84
CA GLY A 203 9.43 -21.80 -11.25
C GLY A 203 8.19 -21.96 -10.36
N THR A 204 7.95 -21.06 -9.39
CA THR A 204 6.78 -21.18 -8.52
C THR A 204 5.60 -20.35 -9.00
N GLY A 205 5.79 -19.29 -9.80
CA GLY A 205 4.74 -18.38 -10.25
C GLY A 205 4.49 -18.41 -11.76
N PRO A 206 3.94 -17.33 -12.35
CA PRO A 206 3.61 -16.06 -11.70
C PRO A 206 2.34 -16.15 -10.83
N TYR A 207 2.26 -15.26 -9.84
CA TYR A 207 1.08 -15.04 -9.02
C TYR A 207 0.67 -13.57 -9.08
N GLU A 208 -0.60 -13.30 -8.83
CA GLU A 208 -1.15 -11.95 -8.76
C GLU A 208 -1.81 -11.64 -7.42
N VAL A 209 -1.79 -10.36 -7.09
CA VAL A 209 -2.60 -9.74 -6.05
C VAL A 209 -3.22 -8.46 -6.63
N ARG A 210 -4.48 -8.21 -6.28
CA ARG A 210 -5.29 -7.12 -6.83
C ARG A 210 -5.86 -6.29 -5.68
N TRP A 211 -5.78 -4.97 -5.78
CA TRP A 211 -6.35 -4.04 -4.80
C TRP A 211 -7.27 -3.04 -5.48
N ARG A 212 -8.39 -2.73 -4.82
CA ARG A 212 -9.33 -1.69 -5.26
C ARG A 212 -9.98 -1.01 -4.06
N ASN A 213 -10.73 0.06 -4.32
CA ASN A 213 -11.45 0.83 -3.29
C ASN A 213 -10.53 1.25 -2.13
N ILE A 214 -9.32 1.70 -2.45
CA ILE A 214 -8.29 2.06 -1.48
C ILE A 214 -8.56 3.49 -1.01
N LYS A 215 -9.12 3.64 0.20
CA LYS A 215 -9.51 4.93 0.76
C LYS A 215 -8.88 5.16 2.11
N LEU A 216 -8.50 6.39 2.38
CA LEU A 216 -7.93 6.78 3.66
C LEU A 216 -8.55 8.08 4.15
N ARG A 217 -8.84 8.12 5.45
CA ARG A 217 -9.23 9.33 6.18
C ARG A 217 -8.26 9.55 7.32
N GLU A 218 -7.65 10.72 7.38
CA GLU A 218 -6.84 11.10 8.54
C GLU A 218 -7.75 11.34 9.76
N VAL A 219 -7.35 10.83 10.92
CA VAL A 219 -8.13 10.96 12.17
C VAL A 219 -7.36 11.79 13.18
N LYS A 220 -8.11 12.55 14.00
CA LYS A 220 -7.57 13.33 15.13
C LYS A 220 -7.63 12.52 16.41
#